data_AF-A0A9Q3FQT5-F1
#
_entry.id   AF-A0A9Q3FQT5-F1
#
_cell.length_a   1.000
_cell.length_b   1.000
_cell.length_c   1.000
_cell.angle_alpha   90.00
_cell.angle_beta   90.00
_cell.angle_gamma   90.00
#
_symmetry.space_group_name_H-M   'P 1'
#
loop_
_entity.id
_entity.type
_entity.pdbx_description
1 polymer ?
#
loop_
_entity_poly.entity_id
_entity_poly.type
_entity_poly.pdbx_seq_one_letter_code
_entity_poly.pdbx_strand_id
1 'polypeptide(L)'
;MDTACLLWSRVISHTGLFKNIINDRDPELTSALWTKLHRLFGTKLLFSAAYHPQTDGLAERMIQTLEDMIRRFYAYGLEFKDSDGFTHDWCTLIPALELAYKTSVHSSTGQTPSRYTEERLD
;
A
#
# COMPACT_ATOMS: atom_id res chain seq x y z
N MET A 1 15.38 -10.77 -6.69
CA MET A 1 14.61 -10.85 -7.96
C MET A 1 13.13 -10.91 -7.64
N ASP A 2 12.72 -11.73 -6.68
CA ASP A 2 11.30 -11.95 -6.33
C ASP A 2 10.56 -10.68 -5.91
N THR A 3 11.16 -9.81 -5.09
CA THR A 3 10.54 -8.54 -4.67
C THR A 3 10.26 -7.59 -5.85
N ALA A 4 11.16 -7.53 -6.83
CA ALA A 4 10.98 -6.68 -8.01
C ALA A 4 9.85 -7.21 -8.91
N CYS A 5 9.75 -8.53 -9.07
CA CYS A 5 8.64 -9.17 -9.79
C CYS A 5 7.30 -8.97 -9.08
N LEU A 6 7.27 -9.05 -7.75
CA LEU A 6 6.08 -8.77 -6.95
C LEU A 6 5.64 -7.32 -7.08
N LEU A 7 6.57 -6.36 -6.97
CA LEU A 7 6.27 -4.94 -7.16
C LEU A 7 5.70 -4.66 -8.57
N TRP A 8 6.29 -5.26 -9.60
CA TRP A 8 5.80 -5.12 -10.97
C TRP A 8 4.39 -5.70 -11.14
N SER A 9 4.20 -6.96 -10.74
CA SER A 9 2.97 -7.71 -10.98
C SER A 9 1.79 -7.28 -10.11
N ARG A 10 2.04 -6.77 -8.89
CA ARG A 10 0.99 -6.41 -7.92
C ARG A 10 0.70 -4.93 -7.86
N VAL A 11 1.68 -4.07 -8.14
CA VAL A 11 1.53 -2.61 -7.99
C VAL A 11 1.57 -1.94 -9.36
N ILE A 12 2.71 -1.99 -10.04
CA ILE A 12 2.95 -1.20 -11.25
C ILE A 12 2.01 -1.60 -12.41
N SER A 13 1.73 -2.88 -12.60
CA SER A 13 0.80 -3.36 -13.64
C SER A 13 -0.62 -2.83 -13.47
N HIS A 14 -1.05 -2.60 -12.23
CA HIS A 14 -2.42 -2.17 -11.89
C HIS A 14 -2.54 -0.65 -11.79
N THR A 15 -1.51 0.04 -11.30
CA THR A 15 -1.54 1.50 -11.07
C THR A 15 -0.87 2.30 -12.19
N GLY A 16 -0.11 1.63 -13.06
CA GLY A 16 0.82 2.28 -13.97
C GLY A 16 2.05 2.87 -13.25
N LEU A 17 2.88 3.58 -14.01
CA LEU A 17 4.07 4.25 -13.48
C LEU A 17 3.73 5.61 -12.89
N PHE A 18 4.15 5.82 -11.65
CA PHE A 18 4.03 7.12 -10.99
C PHE A 18 5.03 8.12 -11.57
N LYS A 19 4.60 9.35 -11.79
CA LYS A 19 5.50 10.45 -12.21
C LYS A 19 6.43 10.90 -11.09
N ASN A 20 5.88 11.01 -9.88
CA ASN A 20 6.62 11.35 -8.66
C ASN A 20 6.19 10.38 -7.56
N ILE A 21 7.15 9.93 -6.75
CA ILE A 21 6.89 9.19 -5.51
C ILE A 21 7.56 9.97 -4.39
N ILE A 22 6.79 10.31 -3.36
CA ILE A 22 7.31 10.89 -2.14
C ILE A 22 7.56 9.74 -1.17
N ASN A 23 8.76 9.69 -0.60
CA ASN A 23 9.15 8.62 0.30
C ASN A 23 9.97 9.15 1.47
N ASP A 24 9.98 8.40 2.55
CA ASP A 24 10.84 8.70 3.70
C ASP A 24 12.30 8.34 3.40
N ARG A 25 13.21 8.86 4.23
CA ARG A 25 14.66 8.65 4.08
C ARG A 25 15.14 7.30 4.60
N ASP A 26 14.31 6.27 4.49
CA ASP A 26 14.70 4.91 4.86
C ASP A 26 15.91 4.45 4.00
N PRO A 27 16.96 3.86 4.60
CA PRO A 27 18.11 3.32 3.87
C PRO A 27 17.77 2.38 2.71
N GLU A 28 16.71 1.58 2.83
CA GLU A 28 16.28 0.67 1.76
C GLU A 28 15.72 1.45 0.55
N LEU A 29 15.01 2.52 0.84
CA LEU A 29 14.32 3.39 -0.10
C LEU A 29 15.21 4.52 -0.67
N THR A 30 16.36 4.75 -0.04
CA THR A 30 17.43 5.62 -0.55
C THR A 30 18.55 4.81 -1.21
N SER A 31 18.40 3.48 -1.28
CA SER A 31 19.42 2.60 -1.85
C SER A 31 19.72 2.93 -3.32
N ALA A 32 20.96 2.65 -3.73
CA ALA A 32 21.39 2.86 -5.12
C ALA A 32 20.58 2.02 -6.11
N LEU A 33 20.10 0.84 -5.70
CA LEU A 33 19.23 0.01 -6.51
C LEU A 33 17.88 0.69 -6.75
N TRP A 34 17.21 1.14 -5.68
CA TRP A 34 15.91 1.78 -5.74
C TRP A 34 15.94 3.07 -6.58
N THR A 35 16.96 3.88 -6.36
CA THR A 35 17.16 5.13 -7.11
C THR A 35 17.37 4.87 -8.60
N LYS A 36 18.18 3.87 -8.97
CA LYS A 36 18.41 3.50 -10.37
C LYS A 36 17.17 2.92 -11.02
N LEU A 37 16.41 2.07 -10.31
CA LEU A 37 15.17 1.47 -10.80
C LEU A 37 14.14 2.55 -11.17
N HIS A 38 13.87 3.50 -10.27
CA HIS A 38 12.91 4.56 -10.55
C HIS A 38 13.38 5.53 -11.63
N ARG A 39 14.69 5.76 -11.76
CA ARG A 39 15.25 6.51 -12.88
C ARG A 39 14.96 5.84 -14.23
N LEU A 40 15.04 4.50 -14.31
CA LEU A 40 14.70 3.76 -15.53
C LEU A 40 13.21 3.86 -15.86
N PHE A 41 12.34 3.89 -14.85
CA PHE A 41 10.91 4.10 -15.02
C PHE A 41 10.51 5.56 -15.33
N GLY A 42 11.46 6.49 -15.30
CA GLY A 42 11.15 7.92 -15.46
C GLY A 42 10.42 8.53 -14.26
N THR A 43 10.36 7.82 -13.13
CA THR A 43 9.75 8.27 -11.88
C THR A 43 10.73 9.12 -11.09
N LYS A 44 10.30 10.31 -10.65
CA LYS A 44 11.09 11.14 -9.73
C LYS A 44 10.84 10.70 -8.29
N LEU A 45 11.90 10.30 -7.60
CA LEU A 45 11.85 10.10 -6.15
C LEU A 45 12.06 11.44 -5.45
N LEU A 46 11.09 11.83 -4.63
CA LEU A 46 11.13 12.97 -3.73
C LEU A 46 11.26 12.41 -2.31
N PHE A 47 12.17 12.96 -1.52
CA PHE A 47 12.32 12.53 -0.14
C PHE A 47 11.71 13.56 0.79
N SER A 48 10.84 13.13 1.70
CA SER A 48 10.31 13.99 2.76
C SER A 48 11.48 14.55 3.61
N ALA A 49 11.29 15.76 4.13
CA ALA A 49 12.20 16.28 5.15
C ALA A 49 11.85 15.59 6.47
N ALA A 50 12.87 15.23 7.27
CA ALA A 50 12.64 14.69 8.61
C ALA A 50 11.69 15.63 9.36
N TYR A 51 10.52 15.10 9.77
CA TYR A 51 9.39 15.86 10.29
C TYR A 51 8.72 16.81 9.28
N HIS A 52 7.99 16.27 8.30
CA HIS A 52 6.96 17.01 7.55
C HIS A 52 5.55 16.42 7.82
N PRO A 53 4.91 16.78 8.96
CA PRO A 53 3.59 16.28 9.34
C PRO A 53 2.48 16.53 8.29
N GLN A 54 2.67 17.50 7.40
CA GLN A 54 1.73 17.81 6.33
C GLN A 54 1.89 16.92 5.09
N THR A 55 3.08 16.41 4.82
CA THR A 55 3.34 15.57 3.64
C THR A 55 3.20 14.09 3.99
N ASP A 56 3.77 13.66 5.12
CA ASP A 56 3.72 12.27 5.53
C ASP A 56 2.45 11.95 6.32
N GLY A 57 1.82 12.93 6.97
CA GLY A 57 0.65 12.69 7.83
C GLY A 57 -0.59 12.14 7.11
N LEU A 58 -0.69 12.24 5.79
CA LEU A 58 -1.75 11.54 5.02
C LEU A 58 -1.41 10.07 4.80
N ALA A 59 -0.17 9.78 4.40
CA ALA A 59 0.32 8.42 4.23
C ALA A 59 0.37 7.68 5.58
N GLU A 60 0.89 8.32 6.63
CA GLU A 60 0.93 7.79 7.99
C GLU A 60 -0.47 7.47 8.53
N ARG A 61 -1.46 8.36 8.35
CA ARG A 61 -2.84 8.08 8.78
C ARG A 61 -3.46 6.93 7.99
N MET A 62 -3.16 6.82 6.70
CA MET A 62 -3.61 5.69 5.89
C MET A 62 -2.96 4.39 6.35
N ILE A 63 -1.64 4.39 6.59
CA ILE A 63 -0.90 3.23 7.10
C ILE A 63 -1.46 2.80 8.46
N GLN A 64 -1.68 3.74 9.39
CA GLN A 64 -2.31 3.45 10.69
C GLN A 64 -3.70 2.84 10.55
N THR A 65 -4.51 3.34 9.62
CA THR A 65 -5.85 2.79 9.35
C THR A 65 -5.75 1.35 8.86
N LEU A 66 -4.84 1.07 7.92
CA LEU A 66 -4.60 -0.28 7.39
C LEU A 66 -4.04 -1.22 8.48
N GLU A 67 -3.10 -0.75 9.30
CA GLU A 67 -2.57 -1.49 10.44
C GLU A 67 -3.69 -1.88 11.42
N ASP A 68 -4.57 -0.94 11.76
CA ASP A 68 -5.69 -1.20 12.66
C ASP A 68 -6.70 -2.17 12.06
N MET A 69 -6.95 -2.10 10.74
CA MET A 69 -7.74 -3.11 10.04
C MET A 69 -7.05 -4.47 10.17
N ILE A 70 -5.77 -4.59 9.83
CA ILE A 70 -5.01 -5.86 9.93
C ILE A 70 -5.03 -6.38 11.36
N ARG A 71 -4.82 -5.54 12.37
CA ARG A 71 -4.88 -5.92 13.80
C ARG A 71 -6.25 -6.46 14.18
N ARG A 72 -7.33 -5.83 13.72
CA ARG A 72 -8.70 -6.33 13.97
C ARG A 72 -8.96 -7.64 13.24
N PHE A 73 -8.48 -7.79 12.02
CA PHE A 73 -8.56 -9.06 11.29
C PHE A 73 -7.67 -10.14 11.91
N TYR A 74 -6.54 -9.81 12.51
CA TYR A 74 -5.72 -10.79 13.22
C TYR A 74 -6.36 -11.18 14.56
N ALA A 75 -6.88 -10.21 15.31
CA ALA A 75 -7.46 -10.43 16.65
C ALA A 75 -8.87 -11.03 16.62
N TYR A 76 -9.67 -10.74 15.58
CA TYR A 76 -11.06 -11.16 15.44
C TYR A 76 -11.35 -11.92 14.15
N GLY A 77 -10.34 -12.20 13.31
CA GLY A 77 -10.53 -12.81 12.00
C GLY A 77 -10.88 -14.28 12.07
N LEU A 78 -11.45 -14.72 10.95
CA LEU A 78 -11.79 -16.09 10.65
C LEU A 78 -10.57 -16.98 10.93
N GLU A 79 -10.70 -17.84 11.93
CA GLU A 79 -9.89 -19.02 12.08
C GLU A 79 -9.95 -19.81 10.77
N PHE A 80 -8.93 -19.68 9.91
CA PHE A 80 -8.80 -20.56 8.75
C PHE A 80 -8.24 -21.88 9.24
N LYS A 81 -9.10 -22.90 9.27
CA LYS A 81 -8.71 -24.28 9.55
C LYS A 81 -7.90 -24.79 8.37
N ASP A 82 -6.58 -24.82 8.52
CA ASP A 82 -5.73 -25.63 7.67
C ASP A 82 -5.65 -27.06 8.23
N SER A 83 -5.19 -27.99 7.41
CA SER A 83 -4.91 -29.39 7.76
C SER A 83 -4.02 -29.56 9.01
N ASP A 84 -3.23 -28.55 9.37
CA ASP A 84 -2.33 -28.53 10.53
C ASP A 84 -2.82 -27.67 11.73
N GLY A 85 -3.98 -26.99 11.65
CA GLY A 85 -4.56 -26.22 12.78
C GLY A 85 -5.12 -24.83 12.44
N PHE A 86 -5.22 -23.95 13.45
CA PHE A 86 -5.62 -22.54 13.30
C PHE A 86 -4.42 -21.69 12.89
N THR A 87 -4.34 -21.32 11.62
CA THR A 87 -3.23 -20.51 11.10
C THR A 87 -3.67 -19.05 10.98
N HIS A 88 -2.99 -18.15 11.68
CA HIS A 88 -3.20 -16.69 11.55
C HIS A 88 -2.44 -16.13 10.34
N ASP A 89 -2.61 -16.73 9.16
CA ASP A 89 -1.94 -16.26 7.95
C ASP A 89 -2.63 -15.02 7.38
N TRP A 90 -2.25 -13.86 7.92
CA TRP A 90 -2.76 -12.56 7.50
C TRP A 90 -2.44 -12.24 6.03
N CYS A 91 -1.41 -12.83 5.43
CA CYS A 91 -1.05 -12.59 4.02
C CYS A 91 -2.15 -13.07 3.07
N THR A 92 -2.80 -14.18 3.39
CA THR A 92 -3.95 -14.70 2.60
C THR A 92 -5.17 -13.79 2.68
N LEU A 93 -5.25 -12.94 3.71
CA LEU A 93 -6.37 -12.03 3.96
C LEU A 93 -6.18 -10.65 3.34
N ILE A 94 -4.96 -10.31 2.89
CA ILE A 94 -4.67 -9.01 2.25
C ILE A 94 -5.64 -8.71 1.09
N PRO A 95 -5.94 -9.64 0.15
CA PRO A 95 -6.87 -9.34 -0.94
C PRO A 95 -8.29 -9.01 -0.46
N ALA A 96 -8.76 -9.69 0.60
CA ALA A 96 -10.09 -9.43 1.17
C ALA A 96 -10.12 -8.07 1.89
N LEU A 97 -9.05 -7.73 2.62
CA LEU A 97 -8.89 -6.45 3.31
C LEU A 97 -8.77 -5.29 2.31
N GLU A 98 -8.05 -5.48 1.21
CA GLU A 98 -7.93 -4.51 0.12
C GLU A 98 -9.30 -4.23 -0.50
N LEU A 99 -10.10 -5.25 -0.76
CA LEU A 99 -11.47 -5.10 -1.27
C LEU A 99 -12.37 -4.38 -0.25
N ALA A 100 -12.31 -4.76 1.02
CA ALA A 100 -13.07 -4.13 2.08
C ALA A 100 -12.73 -2.63 2.19
N TYR A 101 -11.44 -2.28 2.12
CA TYR A 101 -10.99 -0.89 2.12
C TYR A 101 -11.49 -0.13 0.89
N LYS A 102 -11.29 -0.69 -0.32
CA LYS A 102 -11.69 -0.07 -1.59
C LYS A 102 -13.19 0.18 -1.72
N THR A 103 -14.02 -0.60 -1.03
CA THR A 103 -15.50 -0.54 -1.09
C THR A 103 -16.13 0.18 0.10
N SER A 104 -15.36 0.47 1.16
CA SER A 104 -15.86 1.19 2.33
C SER A 104 -15.92 2.70 2.06
N VAL A 105 -16.99 3.35 2.51
CA VAL A 105 -17.13 4.80 2.40
C VAL A 105 -16.26 5.48 3.44
N HIS A 106 -15.35 6.35 2.98
CA HIS A 106 -14.49 7.11 3.87
C HIS A 106 -15.25 8.31 4.44
N SER A 107 -15.20 8.50 5.76
CA SER A 107 -15.91 9.57 6.47
C SER A 107 -15.51 10.97 6.03
N SER A 108 -14.27 11.15 5.57
CA SER A 108 -13.74 12.44 5.12
C SER A 108 -14.17 12.82 3.70
N THR A 109 -14.44 11.86 2.83
CA THR A 109 -14.77 12.10 1.40
C THR A 109 -16.22 11.78 1.07
N GLY A 110 -16.91 11.00 1.90
CA GLY A 110 -18.28 10.52 1.63
C GLY A 110 -18.37 9.57 0.44
N GLN A 111 -17.24 9.05 -0.05
CA GLN A 111 -17.15 8.17 -1.21
C GLN A 111 -16.23 6.98 -0.93
N THR A 112 -16.32 5.95 -1.77
CA THR A 112 -15.41 4.80 -1.75
C THR A 112 -14.10 5.13 -2.48
N PRO A 113 -12.94 4.62 -2.03
CA PRO A 113 -11.67 4.86 -2.72
C PRO A 113 -11.65 4.39 -4.19
N SER A 114 -12.33 3.27 -4.50
CA SER A 114 -12.43 2.71 -5.86
C SER A 114 -13.02 3.68 -6.89
N ARG A 115 -13.98 4.51 -6.48
CA ARG A 115 -14.64 5.49 -7.34
C ARG A 115 -13.66 6.49 -7.97
N TYR A 116 -12.66 6.92 -7.21
CA TYR A 116 -11.64 7.88 -7.70
C TYR A 116 -10.59 7.26 -8.62
N THR A 117 -10.40 5.94 -8.55
CA THR A 117 -9.49 5.22 -9.45
C THR A 117 -10.14 4.88 -10.79
N GLU A 118 -11.45 4.69 -10.81
CA GLU A 118 -12.23 4.44 -12.04
C GLU A 118 -12.39 5.73 -12.87
N GLU A 119 -12.72 6.87 -12.25
CA GLU A 119 -12.84 8.19 -12.92
C GLU A 119 -11.52 8.72 -13.52
N ARG A 120 -10.36 8.11 -13.23
CA ARG A 120 -9.05 8.50 -13.82
C ARG A 120 -8.68 7.69 -15.07
N LEU A 121 -9.44 6.65 -15.39
CA LEU A 121 -9.23 5.79 -16.55
C LEU A 121 -10.15 6.16 -17.73
N ASP A 122 -11.08 7.08 -17.51
CA ASP A 122 -12.01 7.67 -18.50
C ASP A 122 -11.49 9.05 -18.98
#